data_AF-A0A3A5M6W9-F1
#
_entry.id   AF-A0A3A5M6W9-F1
#
_cell.length_a   1.000
_cell.length_b   1.000
_cell.length_c   1.000
_cell.angle_alpha   90.00
_cell.angle_beta   90.00
_cell.angle_gamma   90.00
#
_symmetry.space_group_name_H-M   'P 1'
#
loop_
_entity.id
_entity.type
_entity.pdbx_description
1 polymer ?
#
loop_
_entity_poly.entity_id
_entity_poly.type
_entity_poly.pdbx_seq_one_letter_code
_entity_poly.pdbx_strand_id
1 'polypeptide(L)' 'MAGMDDESVERTGDSTAGSVPSSTGDRHIDQILAALGRLDDLPVSNHADVYLDVHDRLSGELNPQQKLREAGAHGSP' A
#
# COMPACT_ATOMS: atom_id res chain seq x y z
N MET A 1 38.43 32.43 -6.86
CA MET A 1 37.01 32.25 -7.22
C MET A 1 36.95 31.18 -8.28
N ALA A 2 36.10 30.16 -8.08
CA ALA A 2 35.96 28.90 -8.83
C ALA A 2 37.00 27.81 -8.46
N GLY A 3 36.64 26.55 -8.19
CA GLY A 3 35.33 25.90 -8.25
C GLY A 3 35.23 24.86 -7.12
N MET A 4 34.08 24.85 -6.46
CA MET A 4 33.67 23.77 -5.57
C MET A 4 33.75 22.46 -6.32
N ASP A 5 34.45 21.51 -5.73
CA ASP A 5 34.43 20.10 -6.06
C ASP A 5 32.96 19.65 -6.01
N ASP A 6 32.41 19.38 -7.18
CA ASP A 6 31.07 18.82 -7.37
C ASP A 6 31.09 17.40 -6.78
N GLU A 7 30.67 17.31 -5.52
CA GLU A 7 30.32 16.06 -4.87
C GLU A 7 29.11 15.49 -5.61
N SER A 8 29.38 14.79 -6.72
CA SER A 8 28.45 13.89 -7.38
C SER A 8 28.16 12.75 -6.39
N VAL A 9 27.28 13.01 -5.43
CA VAL A 9 26.56 11.96 -4.69
C VAL A 9 25.70 11.24 -5.72
N GLU A 10 26.31 10.25 -6.36
CA GLU A 10 25.59 9.18 -7.02
C GLU A 10 24.75 8.50 -5.93
N ARG A 11 23.54 9.04 -5.72
CA ARG A 11 22.47 8.31 -5.05
C ARG A 11 21.97 7.29 -6.04
N THR A 12 22.82 6.30 -6.32
CA THR A 12 22.44 5.04 -6.94
C THR A 12 21.54 4.38 -5.93
N GLY A 13 20.27 4.78 -5.96
CA GLY A 13 19.20 4.03 -5.33
C GLY A 13 19.16 2.69 -6.04
N ASP A 14 19.99 1.77 -5.56
CA ASP A 14 19.87 0.34 -5.78
C ASP A 14 18.49 -0.07 -5.28
N SER A 15 17.48 0.15 -6.11
CA SER A 15 16.09 -0.24 -5.88
C SER A 15 15.87 -1.65 -6.39
N THR A 16 16.84 -2.53 -6.11
CA THR A 16 16.81 -3.95 -6.50
C THR A 16 16.83 -4.83 -5.26
N ALA A 17 15.89 -4.60 -4.36
CA ALA A 17 15.54 -5.60 -3.36
C ALA A 17 14.08 -5.34 -2.97
N GLY A 18 13.21 -6.31 -3.27
CA GLY A 18 11.82 -6.31 -2.85
C GLY A 18 11.75 -5.90 -1.38
N SER A 19 11.29 -4.67 -1.15
CA SER A 19 11.17 -4.12 0.19
C SER A 19 10.09 -4.96 0.86
N VAL A 20 10.52 -5.93 1.67
CA VAL A 20 9.60 -6.72 2.49
C VAL A 20 8.78 -5.69 3.26
N PRO A 21 7.46 -5.61 3.06
CA PRO A 21 6.66 -4.57 3.68
C PRO A 21 6.90 -4.68 5.19
N SER A 22 7.32 -3.57 5.80
CA SER A 22 7.55 -3.53 7.24
C SER A 22 6.25 -3.92 7.94
N SER A 23 6.31 -4.91 8.83
CA SER A 23 5.12 -5.38 9.55
C SER A 23 4.51 -4.22 10.33
N THR A 24 3.20 -4.07 10.16
CA THR A 24 2.38 -3.07 10.86
C THR A 24 2.08 -3.47 12.31
N GLY A 25 2.45 -4.69 12.70
CA GLY A 25 2.13 -5.28 14.02
C GLY A 25 0.74 -5.90 14.09
N ASP A 26 -0.09 -5.71 13.06
CA ASP A 26 -1.40 -6.33 12.93
C ASP A 26 -1.36 -7.37 11.79
N ARG A 27 -1.62 -8.63 12.13
CA ARG A 27 -1.58 -9.72 11.13
C ARG A 27 -2.60 -9.56 10.02
N HIS A 28 -3.77 -8.97 10.28
CA HIS A 28 -4.81 -8.81 9.26
C HIS A 28 -4.40 -7.73 8.26
N ILE A 29 -3.88 -6.60 8.76
CA ILE A 29 -3.35 -5.53 7.91
C ILE A 29 -2.15 -6.03 7.11
N ASP A 30 -1.23 -6.76 7.73
CA ASP A 30 -0.05 -7.33 7.07
C ASP A 30 -0.43 -8.31 5.95
N GLN A 31 -1.47 -9.13 6.15
CA GLN A 31 -2.00 -10.03 5.11
C GLN A 31 -2.60 -9.28 3.94
N ILE A 32 -3.31 -8.17 4.19
CA ILE A 32 -3.88 -7.34 3.13
C ILE A 32 -2.75 -6.68 2.33
N LEU A 33 -1.73 -6.12 3.00
CA LEU A 33 -0.59 -5.49 2.34
C LEU A 33 0.29 -6.48 1.56
N ALA A 34 0.37 -7.74 1.99
CA ALA A 34 1.07 -8.79 1.25
C ALA A 34 0.54 -8.99 -0.18
N ALA A 35 -0.71 -8.58 -0.47
CA ALA A 35 -1.26 -8.63 -1.82
C ALA A 35 -0.51 -7.72 -2.81
N LEU A 36 0.07 -6.61 -2.33
CA LEU A 36 0.87 -5.69 -3.16
C LEU A 36 2.17 -6.32 -3.64
N GLY A 37 2.71 -7.29 -2.91
CA GLY A 37 3.90 -8.03 -3.33
C GLY A 37 3.69 -8.89 -4.59
N ARG A 38 2.43 -9.11 -5.01
CA ARG A 38 2.10 -9.83 -6.26
C ARG A 38 2.08 -8.92 -7.49
N LEU A 39 2.23 -7.61 -7.33
CA LEU A 39 2.19 -6.65 -8.44
C LEU A 39 3.37 -6.85 -9.39
N ASP A 40 4.54 -7.23 -8.89
CA ASP A 40 5.73 -7.53 -9.70
C ASP A 40 5.51 -8.66 -10.70
N ASP A 41 4.64 -9.62 -10.37
CA ASP A 41 4.31 -10.78 -11.23
C ASP A 41 3.12 -10.51 -12.18
N LEU A 42 2.45 -9.35 -12.05
CA LEU A 42 1.24 -9.01 -12.79
C LEU A 42 1.52 -7.92 -13.83
N PRO A 43 0.84 -7.95 -14.99
CA PRO A 43 0.91 -6.85 -15.94
C PRO A 43 0.36 -5.57 -15.30
N VAL A 44 0.97 -4.43 -15.63
CA VAL A 44 0.60 -3.09 -15.11
C VAL A 44 -0.89 -2.77 -15.31
N SER A 45 -1.52 -3.32 -16.35
CA SER A 45 -2.96 -3.19 -16.60
C SER A 45 -3.83 -3.66 -15.42
N ASN A 46 -3.34 -4.63 -14.63
CA ASN A 46 -4.08 -5.24 -13.53
C ASN A 46 -3.71 -4.64 -12.18
N HIS A 47 -2.73 -3.72 -12.12
CA HIS A 47 -2.28 -3.12 -10.87
C HIS A 47 -3.39 -2.29 -10.23
N ALA A 48 -4.19 -1.59 -11.04
CA ALA A 48 -5.31 -0.78 -10.56
C ALA A 48 -6.32 -1.63 -9.77
N ASP A 49 -6.69 -2.81 -10.28
CA ASP A 49 -7.63 -3.71 -9.59
C ASP A 49 -7.08 -4.21 -8.26
N VAL A 50 -5.78 -4.53 -8.21
CA VAL A 50 -5.12 -4.95 -6.97
C VAL A 50 -5.07 -3.81 -5.94
N TYR A 51 -4.77 -2.58 -6.36
CA TYR A 51 -4.80 -1.43 -5.47
C TYR A 51 -6.20 -1.14 -4.92
N LEU A 52 -7.24 -1.26 -5.76
CA LEU A 52 -8.63 -1.07 -5.33
C LEU A 52 -9.07 -2.13 -4.31
N ASP A 53 -8.74 -3.42 -4.55
CA ASP A 53 -9.03 -4.51 -3.61
C ASP A 53 -8.32 -4.33 -2.27
N VAL A 54 -7.04 -3.95 -2.29
CA VAL A 54 -6.27 -3.65 -1.07
C VAL A 54 -6.87 -2.47 -0.31
N HIS A 55 -7.26 -1.41 -1.02
CA HIS A 55 -7.87 -0.23 -0.41
C HIS A 55 -9.22 -0.55 0.24
N ASP A 56 -10.08 -1.32 -0.43
CA ASP A 56 -11.40 -1.70 0.10
C ASP A 56 -11.27 -2.52 1.39
N ARG A 57 -10.39 -3.53 1.38
CA ARG A 57 -10.12 -4.37 2.55
C ARG A 57 -9.53 -3.58 3.72
N LEU A 58 -8.54 -2.73 3.46
CA LEU A 58 -7.97 -1.85 4.48
C LEU A 58 -9.01 -0.90 5.05
N SER A 59 -9.85 -0.31 4.20
CA SER A 59 -10.92 0.57 4.64
C SER A 59 -11.89 -0.15 5.57
N GLY A 60 -12.22 -1.41 5.26
CA GLY A 60 -13.07 -2.24 6.08
C GLY A 60 -12.46 -2.62 7.45
N GLU A 61 -11.16 -2.88 7.52
CA GLU A 61 -10.49 -3.20 8.79
C GLU A 61 -10.21 -1.96 9.64
N LEU A 62 -9.83 -0.84 9.02
CA LEU A 62 -9.45 0.40 9.72
C LEU A 62 -10.65 1.28 10.11
N ASN A 63 -11.80 1.12 9.45
CA ASN A 63 -13.01 1.91 9.75
C ASN A 63 -14.19 1.03 10.23
N PRO A 64 -14.10 0.38 11.41
CA PRO A 64 -15.19 -0.46 11.91
C PRO A 64 -16.48 0.34 12.17
N GLN A 65 -16.41 1.64 12.50
CA GLN A 65 -17.60 2.49 12.63
C GLN A 65 -18.28 2.83 11.29
N GLN A 66 -17.60 2.74 10.13
CA GLN A 66 -18.27 2.89 8.83
C GLN A 66 -19.11 1.65 8.51
N LYS A 67 -18.59 0.44 8.78
CA LYS A 67 -19.37 -0.81 8.68
C LYS A 67 -20.65 -0.78 9.52
N LEU A 68 -20.61 -0.18 10.71
CA LEU A 68 -21.79 -0.03 11.57
C LEU A 68 -22.80 1.00 11.03
N ARG A 69 -22.32 2.08 10.40
CA ARG A 69 -23.18 3.10 9.78
C ARG A 69 -23.87 2.61 8.52
N GLU A 70 -23.21 1.81 7.69
CA GLU A 70 -23.84 1.18 6.53
C GLU A 70 -24.89 0.14 6.94
N ALA A 71 -24.59 -0.68 7.95
CA ALA A 71 -25.56 -1.65 8.48
C ALA A 71 -26.77 -0.97 9.16
N GLY A 72 -26.59 0.21 9.77
CA GLY A 72 -27.67 1.02 10.35
C GLY A 72 -28.47 1.85 9.34
N ALA A 73 -27.93 2.12 8.15
CA ALA A 73 -28.59 2.94 7.12
C ALA A 73 -29.73 2.22 6.38
N HIS A 74 -29.90 0.90 6.59
CA HIS A 74 -31.02 0.12 6.06
C HIS A 74 -32.23 0.04 6.99
N GLY A 75 -32.24 0.79 8.09
CA GLY A 75 -33.33 0.82 9.06
C GLY A 75 -33.99 2.19 9.18
N SER A 76 -34.83 2.58 8.23
CA SER A 76 -35.94 3.52 8.50
C SER A 76 -37.04 3.33 7.43
N PRO A 77 -38.30 3.04 7.83
CA PRO A 77 -39.45 2.91 6.93
C PRO A 77 -39.95 4.26 6.39
#